data_AF-A0AAU3CFM8-F1
#
_entry.id   AF-A0AAU3CFM8-F1
#
_cell.length_a   1.000
_cell.length_b   1.000
_cell.length_c   1.000
_cell.angle_alpha   90.00
_cell.angle_beta   90.00
_cell.angle_gamma   90.00
#
_symmetry.space_group_name_H-M   'P 1'
#
loop_
_entity.id
_entity.type
_entity.pdbx_description
1 polymer ?
#
loop_
_entity_poly.entity_id
_entity_poly.type
_entity_poly.pdbx_seq_one_letter_code
_entity_poly.pdbx_strand_id
1 'polypeptide(L)' 'MIVASLTPPPGECPQCWQHAHDPRAHRNLRPREDCPQCVDHLVNGHPHIVPKKSRWW' A
#
# COMPACT_ATOMS: atom_id res chain seq x y z
N MET A 1 12.79 -18.08 -0.62
CA MET A 1 11.55 -17.29 -0.52
C MET A 1 11.83 -15.95 -1.19
N ILE A 2 11.24 -15.72 -2.36
CA ILE A 2 11.46 -14.48 -3.13
C ILE A 2 10.61 -13.42 -2.45
N VAL A 3 11.24 -12.55 -1.69
CA VAL A 3 10.56 -11.44 -1.04
C VAL A 3 10.18 -10.47 -2.15
N ALA A 4 8.89 -10.39 -2.47
CA ALA A 4 8.35 -9.30 -3.28
C ALA A 4 8.91 -8.00 -2.70
N SER A 5 9.58 -7.22 -3.53
CA SER A 5 10.27 -5.97 -3.21
C SER A 5 9.64 -5.27 -2.01
N LEU A 6 10.22 -5.44 -0.80
CA LEU A 6 9.68 -4.97 0.48
C LEU A 6 9.50 -3.44 0.54
N THR A 7 10.10 -2.73 -0.41
CA THR A 7 10.12 -1.29 -0.47
C THR A 7 9.15 -0.81 -1.54
N PRO A 8 8.04 -0.14 -1.15
CA PRO A 8 7.18 0.55 -2.11
C PRO A 8 7.97 1.67 -2.81
N PRO A 9 7.56 2.09 -4.00
CA PRO A 9 8.22 3.20 -4.69
C PRO A 9 8.10 4.51 -3.87
N PRO A 10 9.06 5.43 -4.05
CA PRO A 10 9.02 6.73 -3.40
C PRO A 10 7.75 7.52 -3.78
N GLY A 11 6.98 7.95 -2.78
CA GLY A 11 5.69 8.62 -2.94
C GLY A 11 4.48 7.71 -2.71
N GLU A 12 4.68 6.41 -2.43
CA GLU A 12 3.60 5.48 -2.12
C GLU A 12 3.64 4.97 -0.68
N CYS A 13 2.49 4.51 -0.20
CA CYS A 13 2.35 3.89 1.12
C CYS A 13 2.73 2.40 1.07
N PRO A 14 3.64 1.91 1.93
CA PRO A 14 4.06 0.52 1.96
C PRO A 14 2.90 -0.45 2.22
N GLN A 15 1.93 -0.04 3.04
CA GLN A 15 0.79 -0.87 3.38
C GLN A 15 -0.17 -1.02 2.19
N CYS A 16 -0.48 0.06 1.49
CA CYS A 16 -1.31 0.03 0.27
C CYS A 16 -0.64 -0.80 -0.82
N TRP A 17 0.67 -0.61 -1.00
CA TRP A 17 1.46 -1.39 -1.95
C TRP A 17 1.44 -2.88 -1.62
N GLN A 18 1.66 -3.24 -0.35
CA GLN A 18 1.57 -4.63 0.10
C GLN A 18 0.17 -5.22 -0.12
N HIS A 19 -0.90 -4.49 0.20
CA HIS A 19 -2.27 -4.93 -0.06
C HIS A 19 -2.59 -5.11 -1.56
N ALA A 20 -1.96 -4.32 -2.44
CA ALA A 20 -2.09 -4.49 -3.88
C ALA A 20 -1.38 -5.74 -4.40
N HIS A 21 -0.26 -6.13 -3.78
CA HIS A 21 0.57 -7.27 -4.20
C HIS A 21 0.29 -8.58 -3.44
N ASP A 22 -0.32 -8.51 -2.26
CA ASP A 22 -0.68 -9.68 -1.46
C ASP A 22 -2.20 -9.96 -1.54
N PRO A 23 -2.64 -10.88 -2.42
CA PRO A 23 -4.06 -11.25 -2.52
C PRO A 23 -4.59 -11.92 -1.25
N ARG A 24 -3.72 -12.34 -0.31
CA ARG A 24 -4.15 -12.88 0.98
C ARG A 24 -4.76 -11.83 1.89
N ALA A 25 -4.37 -10.55 1.74
CA ALA A 25 -4.94 -9.44 2.49
C ALA A 25 -6.45 -9.28 2.22
N HIS A 26 -6.90 -9.64 1.02
CA HIS A 26 -8.30 -9.58 0.60
C HIS A 26 -9.00 -10.93 0.60
N ARG A 27 -8.37 -11.99 1.15
CA ARG A 27 -8.95 -13.34 1.18
C ARG A 27 -10.29 -13.42 1.91
N ASN A 28 -10.50 -12.55 2.90
CA ASN A 28 -11.71 -12.51 3.72
C ASN A 28 -12.75 -11.50 3.19
N LEU A 29 -12.42 -10.72 2.17
CA LEU A 29 -13.34 -9.76 1.56
C LEU A 29 -14.23 -10.46 0.53
N ARG A 30 -15.46 -9.98 0.40
CA ARG A 30 -16.39 -10.51 -0.61
C ARG A 30 -15.95 -10.06 -2.00
N PRO A 31 -16.34 -10.78 -3.06
CA PRO A 31 -16.12 -10.32 -4.41
C PRO A 31 -16.74 -8.92 -4.59
N ARG A 32 -15.92 -7.94 -4.99
CA ARG A 32 -16.29 -6.51 -5.17
C ARG A 32 -16.48 -5.71 -3.88
N GLU A 33 -16.01 -6.20 -2.73
CA GLU A 33 -15.98 -5.41 -1.50
C GLU A 33 -14.69 -4.59 -1.41
N ASP A 34 -14.83 -3.28 -1.22
CA ASP A 34 -13.69 -2.40 -1.01
C ASP A 34 -13.08 -2.64 0.38
N CYS A 35 -11.76 -2.80 0.43
CA CYS A 35 -11.07 -2.96 1.70
C CYS A 35 -11.21 -1.67 2.53
N PRO A 36 -11.78 -1.71 3.75
CA PRO A 36 -11.99 -0.52 4.56
C PRO A 36 -10.68 0.20 4.87
N GLN A 37 -9.57 -0.54 4.96
CA GLN A 37 -8.24 0.01 5.21
C GLN A 37 -7.69 0.78 4.01
N CYS A 38 -7.98 0.33 2.78
CA CYS A 38 -7.61 1.05 1.56
C CYS A 38 -8.48 2.31 1.38
N VAL A 39 -9.77 2.21 1.68
CA VAL A 39 -10.71 3.35 1.64
C VAL A 39 -10.34 4.39 2.70
N ASP A 40 -10.04 3.95 3.91
CA ASP A 40 -9.57 4.82 4.99
C ASP A 40 -8.32 5.59 4.57
N HIS A 41 -7.33 4.90 4.01
CA HIS A 41 -6.12 5.55 3.50
C HIS A 41 -6.39 6.52 2.33
N LEU A 42 -7.42 6.25 1.51
CA LEU A 42 -7.83 7.16 0.44
C LEU A 42 -8.48 8.44 0.99
N VAL A 43 -9.27 8.33 2.05
CA VAL A 43 -10.05 9.44 2.63
C VAL A 43 -9.25 10.24 3.65
N ASN A 44 -8.60 9.54 4.60
CA ASN A 44 -7.85 10.13 5.71
C ASN A 44 -6.36 10.33 5.38
N GLY A 45 -5.90 9.78 4.25
CA GLY A 45 -4.49 9.81 3.87
C GLY A 45 -3.68 8.70 4.53
N HIS A 46 -2.39 8.68 4.23
CA HIS A 46 -1.50 7.61 4.65
C HIS A 46 -0.65 8.05 5.85
N PRO A 47 -0.56 7.26 6.93
CA PRO A 47 0.26 7.60 8.08
C PRO A 47 1.77 7.55 7.78
N HIS A 48 2.16 6.73 6.80
CA HIS A 48 3.53 6.60 6.35
C HIS A 48 3.56 6.51 4.82
N ILE A 49 4.24 7.46 4.19
CA ILE A 49 4.52 7.48 2.75
C ILE A 49 6.02 7.43 2.60
N VAL A 50 6.52 6.58 1.70
CA VAL A 50 7.97 6.55 1.46
C VAL A 50 8.38 7.91 0.89
N PRO A 51 9.29 8.63 1.56
CA PRO A 51 9.66 9.97 1.14
C PRO A 51 10.26 9.91 -0.25
N LYS A 52 9.71 10.71 -1.17
CA LYS A 52 10.30 10.87 -2.48
C LYS A 52 11.59 11.64 -2.30
N LYS A 53 12.74 10.98 -2.56
CA LYS A 53 14.03 11.66 -2.56
C LYS A 53 13.95 12.84 -3.53
N SER A 54 13.89 14.06 -2.99
CA SER A 54 14.03 15.27 -3.76
C SER A 54 15.41 15.24 -4.39
N ARG A 55 15.45 15.24 -5.72
CA ARG A 55 16.68 15.22 -6.53
C ARG A 55 17.28 16.64 -6.54
N TRP A 56 17.58 17.16 -5.35
CA TRP A 56 18.16 18.48 -5.12
C TRP A 56 19.25 18.35 -4.05
N TRP A 57 20.34 17.70 -4.47
CA TRP A 57 21.69 17.77 -3.94
C TRP A 57 22.62 17.22 -5.02
#